data_AF-A0A1H1ZCG5-F1
#
_entry.id   AF-A0A1H1ZCG5-F1
#
_cell.length_a   1.000
_cell.length_b   1.000
_cell.length_c   1.000
_cell.angle_alpha   90.00
_cell.angle_beta   90.00
_cell.angle_gamma   90.00
#
_symmetry.space_group_name_H-M   'P 1'
#
loop_
_entity.id
_entity.type
_entity.pdbx_description
1 polymer ?
#
loop_
_entity_poly.entity_id
_entity_poly.type
_entity_poly.pdbx_seq_one_letter_code
_entity_poly.pdbx_strand_id
1 'polypeptide(L)'
;MTKPMHYTITLNGDEHHITISPVIETIHGSDKYVTGVFKLSEGHVDMGEIVFDDNMNQWEYTGEGDITHREAGEIADFIRRYKEPAADNGFI
;
A
#
# COMPACT_ATOMS: atom_id res chain seq x y z
N MET A 1 -2.34 -10.17 1.81
CA MET A 1 -2.77 -8.79 2.16
C MET A 1 -4.07 -8.47 1.49
N THR A 2 -5.15 -8.36 2.26
CA THR A 2 -6.47 -7.98 1.71
C THR A 2 -7.11 -6.79 2.41
N LYS A 3 -6.46 -6.26 3.44
CA LYS A 3 -6.94 -5.13 4.25
C LYS A 3 -6.11 -3.87 3.97
N PRO A 4 -6.72 -2.68 3.98
CA PRO A 4 -5.99 -1.42 3.99
C PRO A 4 -5.07 -1.31 5.20
N MET A 5 -3.98 -0.59 5.02
CA MET A 5 -2.94 -0.34 6.01
C MET A 5 -2.79 1.16 6.21
N HIS A 6 -2.40 1.57 7.41
CA HIS A 6 -2.13 2.98 7.71
C HIS A 6 -0.64 3.15 7.98
N TYR A 7 -0.04 4.12 7.33
CA TYR A 7 1.37 4.45 7.45
C TYR A 7 1.51 5.96 7.64
N THR A 8 2.34 6.34 8.60
CA THR A 8 2.65 7.75 8.86
C THR A 8 4.02 8.06 8.27
N ILE A 9 4.11 9.08 7.43
CA ILE A 9 5.35 9.55 6.81
C ILE A 9 5.47 11.06 6.99
N THR A 10 6.69 11.56 7.10
CA THR A 10 6.94 13.00 7.12
C THR A 10 7.27 13.49 5.72
N LEU A 11 6.38 14.28 5.10
CA LEU A 11 6.58 14.90 3.79
C LEU A 11 6.85 16.39 4.01
N ASN A 12 7.93 16.92 3.43
CA ASN A 12 8.29 18.35 3.54
C ASN A 12 8.37 18.94 4.96
N GLY A 13 8.47 18.09 6.00
CA GLY A 13 8.51 18.50 7.40
C GLY A 13 7.19 18.41 8.15
N ASP A 14 6.09 18.10 7.45
CA ASP A 14 4.77 17.85 8.01
C ASP A 14 4.50 16.34 8.11
N GLU A 15 3.72 15.94 9.11
CA GLU A 15 3.30 14.54 9.27
C GLU A 15 2.05 14.26 8.42
N HIS A 16 2.13 13.22 7.60
CA HIS A 16 1.07 12.78 6.70
C HIS A 16 0.62 11.36 7.04
N HIS A 17 -0.69 11.12 6.95
CA HIS A 17 -1.32 9.84 7.28
C HIS A 17 -1.79 9.15 6.00
N ILE A 18 -0.95 8.26 5.50
CA ILE A 18 -1.19 7.55 4.24
C ILE A 18 -1.97 6.27 4.52
N THR A 19 -3.09 6.12 3.81
CA THR A 19 -3.82 4.86 3.72
C THR A 19 -3.36 4.12 2.48
N ILE A 20 -2.89 2.89 2.68
CA ILE A 20 -2.37 2.01 1.64
C ILE A 20 -3.38 0.90 1.43
N SER A 21 -4.03 0.86 0.27
CA SER A 21 -5.08 -0.12 -0.03
C SER A 21 -4.61 -1.09 -1.11
N PRO A 22 -4.52 -2.40 -0.82
CA PRO A 22 -4.20 -3.37 -1.85
C PRO A 22 -5.34 -3.44 -2.88
N VAL A 23 -4.99 -3.39 -4.16
CA VAL A 23 -5.94 -3.64 -5.25
C VAL A 23 -6.08 -5.16 -5.39
N ILE A 24 -7.33 -5.60 -5.30
CA ILE A 24 -7.70 -7.02 -5.36
C ILE A 24 -8.60 -7.20 -6.56
N GLU A 25 -8.18 -8.04 -7.48
CA GLU A 25 -9.01 -8.42 -8.63
C GLU A 25 -9.65 -9.79 -8.39
N THR A 26 -10.82 -9.99 -8.99
CA THR A 26 -11.56 -11.25 -8.95
C THR A 26 -11.57 -11.84 -10.35
N ILE A 27 -10.93 -12.99 -10.55
CA ILE A 27 -11.08 -13.75 -11.80
C ILE A 27 -12.32 -14.62 -11.65
N HIS A 28 -13.12 -14.69 -12.72
CA HIS A 28 -14.29 -15.55 -12.91
C HIS A 28 -14.53 -16.61 -11.81
N GLY A 29 -15.55 -16.39 -10.98
CA GLY A 29 -16.10 -17.39 -10.07
C GLY A 29 -16.04 -17.01 -8.60
N SER A 30 -14.84 -16.84 -8.03
CA SER A 30 -14.70 -16.53 -6.59
C SER A 30 -13.28 -16.24 -6.11
N ASP A 31 -12.26 -16.47 -6.93
CA ASP A 31 -10.87 -16.33 -6.51
C ASP A 31 -10.40 -14.88 -6.58
N LYS A 32 -10.02 -14.34 -5.43
CA LYS A 32 -9.44 -13.01 -5.26
C LYS A 32 -7.92 -13.14 -5.23
N TYR A 33 -7.23 -12.38 -6.08
CA TYR A 33 -5.77 -12.29 -6.05
C TYR A 33 -5.34 -10.84 -5.84
N VAL A 34 -4.22 -10.67 -5.14
CA VAL A 34 -3.56 -9.39 -4.98
C VAL A 34 -2.82 -9.12 -6.29
N THR A 35 -3.09 -7.98 -6.92
CA THR A 35 -2.51 -7.66 -8.24
C THR A 35 -1.06 -7.15 -8.17
N GLY A 36 -0.52 -6.99 -6.96
CA GLY A 36 0.75 -6.28 -6.74
C GLY A 36 0.60 -4.76 -6.75
N VAL A 37 -0.60 -4.24 -7.01
CA VAL A 37 -0.89 -2.79 -7.02
C VAL A 37 -1.42 -2.35 -5.65
N PHE A 38 -0.88 -1.26 -5.12
CA PHE A 38 -1.27 -0.66 -3.86
C PHE A 38 -1.60 0.81 -4.06
N LYS A 39 -2.85 1.19 -3.78
CA LYS A 39 -3.31 2.58 -3.86
C LYS A 39 -2.90 3.35 -2.61
N LEU A 40 -2.42 4.57 -2.80
CA LEU A 40 -2.05 5.50 -1.74
C LEU A 40 -3.09 6.62 -1.68
N SER A 41 -3.60 6.91 -0.48
CA SER A 41 -4.49 8.05 -0.27
C SER A 41 -4.30 8.69 1.09
N GLU A 42 -4.54 9.99 1.17
CA GLU A 42 -4.60 10.73 2.42
C GLU A 42 -6.01 11.35 2.56
N GLY A 43 -6.82 10.76 3.44
CA GLY A 43 -8.24 11.10 3.54
C GLY A 43 -8.99 10.87 2.22
N HIS A 44 -9.35 11.95 1.53
CA HIS A 44 -10.04 11.93 0.24
C HIS A 44 -9.13 12.23 -0.95
N VAL A 45 -7.85 12.50 -0.72
CA VAL A 45 -6.86 12.83 -1.76
C VAL A 45 -6.23 11.54 -2.27
N ASP A 46 -6.33 11.31 -3.57
CA ASP A 46 -5.60 10.24 -4.25
C ASP A 46 -4.15 10.67 -4.42
N MET A 47 -3.22 9.84 -3.95
CA MET A 47 -1.78 10.08 -4.01
C MET A 47 -1.11 9.11 -4.99
N GLY A 48 -1.88 8.47 -5.87
CA GLY A 48 -1.38 7.49 -6.82
C GLY A 48 -1.17 6.08 -6.28
N GLU A 49 -0.33 5.32 -6.97
CA GLU A 49 -0.22 3.88 -6.75
C GLU A 49 1.24 3.42 -6.75
N ILE A 50 1.52 2.39 -5.94
CA ILE A 50 2.76 1.61 -5.99
C ILE A 50 2.44 0.27 -6.64
N VAL A 51 3.12 -0.04 -7.73
CA VAL A 51 2.99 -1.28 -8.49
C VAL A 51 4.23 -2.13 -8.26
N PHE A 52 4.08 -3.29 -7.63
CA PHE A 52 5.14 -4.26 -7.49
C PHE A 52 5.15 -5.27 -8.63
N ASP A 53 6.33 -5.83 -8.92
CA ASP A 53 6.43 -7.07 -9.70
C ASP A 53 5.89 -8.26 -8.90
N ASP A 54 5.71 -9.41 -9.57
CA ASP A 54 5.21 -10.65 -8.96
C ASP A 54 5.99 -11.08 -7.71
N ASN A 55 7.27 -10.69 -7.59
CA ASN A 55 8.14 -11.07 -6.48
C ASN A 55 8.28 -9.99 -5.39
N MET A 56 7.58 -8.85 -5.52
CA MET A 56 7.72 -7.69 -4.63
C MET A 56 9.16 -7.17 -4.48
N ASN A 57 10.01 -7.40 -5.49
CA ASN A 57 11.41 -6.99 -5.54
C ASN A 57 11.59 -5.64 -6.23
N GLN A 58 10.81 -5.40 -7.28
CA GLN A 58 10.80 -4.14 -8.02
C GLN A 58 9.46 -3.46 -7.79
N TRP A 59 9.50 -2.13 -7.77
CA TRP A 59 8.31 -1.33 -7.64
C TRP A 59 8.41 -0.10 -8.53
N GLU A 60 7.26 0.37 -9.00
CA GLU A 60 7.09 1.63 -9.71
C GLU A 60 6.02 2.45 -8.99
N TYR A 61 6.20 3.77 -8.97
CA TYR A 61 5.20 4.70 -8.44
C TYR A 61 4.60 5.46 -9.61
N THR A 62 3.29 5.33 -9.78
CA THR A 62 2.53 5.90 -10.91
C THR A 62 1.81 7.20 -10.56
N GLY A 63 1.90 7.64 -9.30
CA GLY A 63 1.23 8.85 -8.83
C GLY A 63 1.85 10.13 -9.35
N GLU A 64 0.99 11.10 -9.65
CA GLU A 64 1.37 12.50 -9.87
C GLU A 64 0.93 13.30 -8.64
N GLY A 65 1.87 13.73 -7.79
CA GLY A 65 1.52 14.42 -6.54
C GLY A 65 2.70 14.78 -5.66
N ASP A 66 2.39 15.11 -4.40
CA ASP A 66 3.34 15.61 -3.37
C ASP A 66 4.32 14.57 -2.84
N ILE A 67 4.17 13.29 -3.20
CA ILE A 67 5.08 12.23 -2.81
C ILE A 67 6.21 12.13 -3.84
N THR A 68 7.44 12.34 -3.39
CA THR A 68 8.64 12.11 -4.20
C THR A 68 8.92 10.62 -4.36
N HIS A 69 9.68 10.25 -5.39
CA HIS A 69 10.11 8.85 -5.59
C HIS A 69 10.85 8.27 -4.36
N ARG A 70 11.55 9.11 -3.60
CA ARG A 70 12.22 8.68 -2.35
C ARG A 70 11.20 8.28 -1.28
N GLU A 71 10.18 9.10 -1.06
CA GLU A 71 9.12 8.86 -0.07
C GLU A 71 8.25 7.66 -0.48
N ALA A 72 7.95 7.53 -1.78
CA ALA A 72 7.31 6.33 -2.32
C ALA A 72 8.14 5.06 -2.05
N GLY A 73 9.47 5.16 -2.08
CA GLY A 73 10.38 4.08 -1.71
C GLY A 73 10.26 3.66 -0.24
N GLU A 74 10.06 4.59 0.68
CA GLU A 74 9.83 4.27 2.09
C GLU A 74 8.50 3.52 2.29
N ILE A 75 7.46 3.95 1.57
CA ILE A 75 6.15 3.29 1.58
C ILE A 75 6.27 1.89 0.97
N ALA A 76 7.00 1.73 -0.14
CA ALA A 76 7.24 0.43 -0.76
C ALA A 76 8.01 -0.52 0.18
N ASP A 77 9.04 -0.04 0.87
CA ASP A 77 9.76 -0.82 1.88
C ASP A 77 8.85 -1.24 3.04
N PHE A 78 7.95 -0.35 3.48
CA PHE A 78 6.93 -0.67 4.48
C PHE A 78 5.99 -1.76 3.99
N ILE A 79 5.44 -1.65 2.77
CA ILE A 79 4.55 -2.66 2.17
C ILE A 79 5.25 -4.03 2.11
N ARG A 80 6.52 -4.06 1.66
CA ARG A 80 7.29 -5.31 1.55
C ARG A 80 7.56 -5.96 2.90
N ARG A 81 7.79 -5.16 3.95
CA ARG A 81 8.08 -5.65 5.30
C ARG A 81 6.83 -5.95 6.11
N TYR A 82 5.71 -5.36 5.72
CA TYR A 82 4.47 -5.56 6.43
C TYR A 82 4.12 -7.04 6.39
N LYS A 83 3.99 -7.62 7.56
CA LYS A 83 3.35 -8.90 7.74
C LYS A 83 1.98 -8.55 8.29
N GLU A 84 0.92 -9.01 7.63
CA GLU A 84 -0.43 -8.91 8.19
C GLU A 84 -0.32 -9.36 9.66
N PRO A 85 -0.65 -8.49 10.64
CA PRO A 85 -0.65 -8.91 12.02
C PRO A 85 -1.54 -10.14 12.06
N ALA A 86 -0.97 -11.26 12.55
CA ALA A 86 -1.72 -12.50 12.70
C ALA A 86 -3.04 -12.11 13.34
N ALA A 87 -4.15 -12.39 12.65
CA ALA A 87 -5.47 -12.08 13.18
C ALA A 87 -5.47 -12.58 14.62
N ASP A 88 -5.52 -11.65 15.57
CA ASP A 88 -5.59 -11.99 16.97
C ASP A 88 -6.90 -12.75 17.09
N ASN A 89 -6.81 -14.08 17.04
CA ASN A 89 -7.89 -14.99 17.42
C ASN A 89 -7.98 -14.88 18.93
N GLY A 90 -8.42 -13.71 19.40
CA GLY A 90 -8.84 -13.46 20.76
C GLY A 90 -10.07 -14.31 21.04
N PHE A 91 -9.83 -15.60 21.26
CA PHE A 91 -10.67 -16.43 22.10
C PHE A 91 -10.38 -16.00 23.54
N ILE A 92 -11.32 -15.26 24.12
CA ILE A 92 -11.56 -15.23 25.56
C ILE A 92 -13.06 -15.36 25.80
#